data_AF-A0A7C4R1M7-F1
#
_entry.id   AF-A0A7C4R1M7-F1
#
_cell.length_a   1.000
_cell.length_b   1.000
_cell.length_c   1.000
_cell.angle_alpha   90.00
_cell.angle_beta   90.00
_cell.angle_gamma   90.00
#
_symmetry.space_group_name_H-M   'P 1'
#
loop_
_entity.id
_entity.type
_entity.pdbx_description
1 polymer ?
#
loop_
_entity_poly.entity_id
_entity_poly.type
_entity_poly.pdbx_seq_one_letter_code
_entity_poly.pdbx_strand_id
1 'polypeptide(L)'
;MSPPAAPCILLSPVGAFDGELLAAVGEEVRRVFGCETRILHLLEEVGFARDPVRGQLGSTPILERLAAACPPEALKVLALTEEDLFIPVFTYVFGEAQLGG
;
A
#
# COMPACT_ATOMS: atom_id res chain seq x y z
N MET A 1 -15.35 6.83 27.21
CA MET A 1 -14.21 6.97 26.27
C MET A 1 -13.82 5.58 25.84
N SER A 2 -13.99 5.23 24.57
CA SER A 2 -13.48 3.95 24.06
C SER A 2 -11.95 3.93 24.19
N PRO A 3 -11.32 2.78 24.45
CA PRO A 3 -9.86 2.69 24.47
C PRO A 3 -9.31 3.19 23.12
N PRO A 4 -8.12 3.82 23.09
CA PRO A 4 -7.46 4.10 21.83
C PRO A 4 -7.32 2.79 21.05
N ALA A 5 -7.66 2.82 19.76
CA ALA A 5 -7.49 1.67 18.90
C ALA A 5 -6.03 1.21 18.95
N ALA A 6 -5.80 -0.11 18.95
CA ALA A 6 -4.46 -0.64 18.92
C ALA A 6 -3.73 -0.14 17.66
N PRO A 7 -2.42 0.17 17.75
CA PRO A 7 -1.64 0.58 16.59
C PRO A 7 -1.72 -0.49 15.49
N CYS A 8 -2.12 -0.08 14.29
CA CYS A 8 -2.39 -0.99 13.18
C CYS A 8 -1.66 -0.58 11.90
N ILE A 9 -1.14 -1.56 11.16
CA ILE A 9 -0.71 -1.40 9.76
C ILE A 9 -1.88 -1.76 8.84
N LEU A 10 -2.15 -0.93 7.85
CA LEU A 10 -3.15 -1.23 6.82
C LEU A 10 -2.49 -1.92 5.63
N LEU A 11 -2.99 -3.09 5.28
CA LEU A 11 -2.70 -3.74 4.02
C LEU A 11 -3.75 -3.31 2.99
N SER A 12 -3.35 -2.54 1.98
CA SER A 12 -4.25 -1.95 0.99
C SER A 12 -4.03 -2.55 -0.40
N PRO A 13 -4.67 -3.69 -0.72
CA PRO A 13 -4.63 -4.23 -2.07
C PRO A 13 -5.26 -3.26 -3.07
N VAL A 14 -4.58 -3.10 -4.21
CA VAL A 14 -4.99 -2.30 -5.35
C VAL A 14 -5.10 -3.23 -6.55
N GLY A 15 -6.34 -3.55 -6.93
CA GLY A 15 -6.66 -4.61 -7.87
C GLY A 15 -7.16 -5.88 -7.19
N ALA A 16 -7.19 -6.98 -7.94
CA ALA A 16 -7.69 -8.26 -7.46
C ALA A 16 -6.54 -9.09 -6.88
N PHE A 17 -6.66 -9.48 -5.61
CA PHE A 17 -5.72 -10.38 -4.95
C PHE A 17 -6.48 -11.55 -4.37
N ASP A 18 -5.85 -12.73 -4.38
CA ASP A 18 -6.38 -13.89 -3.68
C ASP A 18 -6.37 -13.67 -2.15
N GLY A 19 -7.42 -14.17 -1.49
CA GLY A 19 -7.61 -14.00 -0.05
C GLY A 19 -6.54 -14.72 0.77
N GLU A 20 -6.02 -15.87 0.31
CA GLU A 20 -4.97 -16.60 1.03
C GLU A 20 -3.65 -15.85 0.96
N LEU A 21 -3.33 -15.23 -0.19
CA LEU A 21 -2.15 -14.38 -0.34
C LEU A 21 -2.23 -13.16 0.59
N LEU A 22 -3.36 -12.44 0.61
CA LEU A 22 -3.51 -11.28 1.50
C LEU A 22 -3.44 -11.68 2.98
N ALA A 23 -4.02 -12.82 3.34
CA ALA A 23 -3.93 -13.35 4.70
C ALA A 23 -2.48 -13.69 5.07
N ALA A 24 -1.75 -14.39 4.19
CA ALA A 24 -0.35 -14.75 4.41
C ALA A 24 0.54 -13.51 4.58
N VAL A 25 0.39 -12.51 3.70
CA VAL A 25 1.12 -11.24 3.82
C VAL A 25 0.76 -10.52 5.12
N GLY A 26 -0.52 -10.47 5.47
CA GLY A 26 -0.98 -9.83 6.71
C GLY A 26 -0.43 -10.50 7.98
N GLU A 27 -0.38 -11.83 8.02
CA GLU A 27 0.23 -12.57 9.13
C GLU A 27 1.73 -12.34 9.22
N GLU A 28 2.45 -12.29 8.10
CA GLU A 28 3.89 -12.02 8.09
C GLU A 28 4.21 -10.58 8.51
N VAL A 29 3.43 -9.59 8.07
CA VAL A 29 3.56 -8.19 8.54
C VAL A 29 3.34 -8.14 10.05
N ARG A 30 2.27 -8.76 10.57
CA ARG A 30 2.01 -8.83 12.01
C ARG A 30 3.17 -9.49 12.76
N ARG A 31 3.71 -10.60 12.24
CA ARG A 31 4.82 -11.33 12.86
C ARG A 31 6.10 -10.52 12.92
N VAL A 32 6.43 -9.80 11.84
CA VAL A 32 7.68 -9.02 11.73
C VAL A 32 7.61 -7.73 12.55
N PHE A 33 6.47 -7.04 12.54
CA PHE A 33 6.33 -5.72 13.17
C PHE A 33 5.66 -5.74 14.55
N GLY A 34 5.04 -6.86 14.95
CA GLY A 34 4.40 -7.01 16.26
C GLY A 34 3.16 -6.14 16.47
N CYS A 35 2.52 -5.68 15.38
CA CYS A 35 1.35 -4.81 15.41
C CYS A 35 0.17 -5.43 14.65
N GLU A 36 -1.05 -5.00 14.98
CA GLU A 36 -2.23 -5.46 14.27
C GLU A 36 -2.13 -5.12 12.78
N THR A 37 -2.61 -6.00 11.92
CA THR A 37 -2.67 -5.75 10.48
C THR A 37 -4.09 -5.95 10.00
N ARG A 38 -4.64 -4.92 9.34
CA ARG A 38 -6.02 -4.91 8.82
C ARG A 38 -5.99 -4.71 7.32
N ILE A 39 -6.80 -5.47 6.61
CA ILE A 39 -6.98 -5.31 5.17
C ILE A 39 -8.02 -4.21 4.95
N LEU A 40 -7.66 -3.17 4.18
CA LEU A 40 -8.55 -2.08 3.82
C LEU A 40 -8.19 -1.55 2.43
N HIS A 41 -9.14 -1.54 1.51
CA HIS A 41 -8.95 -0.98 0.17
C HIS A 41 -9.02 0.54 0.23
N LEU A 42 -7.87 1.21 0.30
CA LEU A 42 -7.82 2.69 0.34
C LEU A 42 -7.98 3.31 -1.05
N LEU A 43 -7.57 2.59 -2.09
CA LEU A 43 -7.73 2.98 -3.49
C LEU A 43 -8.36 1.81 -4.24
N GLU A 44 -9.39 2.09 -5.05
CA GLU A 44 -10.01 1.09 -5.93
C GLU A 44 -9.14 0.84 -7.18
N GLU A 45 -8.54 1.90 -7.73
CA GLU A 45 -7.68 1.84 -8.91
C GLU A 45 -6.51 2.84 -8.84
N VAL A 46 -5.48 2.56 -9.63
CA VAL A 46 -4.27 3.39 -9.76
C VAL A 46 -3.97 3.80 -11.20
N GLY A 47 -4.95 3.66 -12.10
CA GLY A 47 -4.81 4.02 -13.51
C GLY A 47 -4.44 5.49 -13.75
N PHE A 48 -4.74 6.37 -12.79
CA PHE A 48 -4.33 7.78 -12.82
C PHE A 48 -2.81 7.98 -12.86
N ALA A 49 -2.03 6.98 -12.44
CA ALA A 49 -0.57 7.02 -12.42
C ALA A 49 0.08 6.42 -13.67
N ARG A 50 -0.72 6.01 -14.68
CA ARG A 50 -0.21 5.32 -15.86
C ARG A 50 0.54 6.27 -16.78
N ASP A 51 1.77 5.89 -17.12
CA ASP A 51 2.55 6.52 -18.18
C ASP A 51 2.19 5.87 -19.53
N PRO A 52 1.64 6.61 -20.50
CA PRO A 52 1.17 6.04 -21.77
C PRO A 52 2.30 5.60 -22.70
N VAL A 53 3.54 6.04 -22.48
CA VAL A 53 4.70 5.66 -23.28
C VAL A 53 5.31 4.38 -22.73
N ARG A 54 5.39 4.25 -21.40
CA ARG A 54 5.97 3.09 -20.71
C ARG A 54 5.00 1.93 -20.55
N GLY A 55 3.71 2.22 -20.44
CA GLY A 55 2.70 1.24 -20.03
C GLY A 55 2.77 0.86 -18.55
N GLN A 56 3.62 1.52 -17.76
CA GLN A 56 3.85 1.29 -16.32
C GLN A 56 3.16 2.37 -15.47
N LEU A 57 3.06 2.14 -14.17
CA LEU A 57 2.53 3.12 -13.22
C LEU A 57 3.64 3.83 -12.45
N GLY A 58 3.55 5.16 -12.33
CA GLY A 58 4.43 5.91 -11.44
C GLY A 58 4.09 5.61 -9.99
N SER A 59 5.04 5.12 -9.19
CA SER A 59 4.78 4.78 -7.79
C SER A 59 4.62 6.00 -6.88
N THR A 60 5.28 7.12 -7.17
CA THR A 60 5.22 8.33 -6.34
C THR A 60 3.80 8.94 -6.27
N PRO A 61 3.08 9.15 -7.39
CA PRO A 61 1.67 9.59 -7.34
C PRO A 61 0.73 8.65 -6.57
N ILE A 62 1.01 7.34 -6.59
CA ILE A 62 0.24 6.34 -5.83
C ILE A 62 0.46 6.53 -4.34
N LEU A 63 1.72 6.68 -3.90
CA LEU A 63 2.06 6.95 -2.50
C LEU A 63 1.42 8.24 -1.98
N GLU A 64 1.40 9.31 -2.78
CA GLU A 64 0.75 10.57 -2.41
C GLU A 64 -0.75 10.39 -2.16
N ARG A 65 -1.45 9.63 -3.01
CA ARG A 65 -2.87 9.33 -2.82
C ARG A 65 -3.14 8.43 -1.61
N LEU A 66 -2.29 7.44 -1.37
CA LEU A 66 -2.38 6.59 -0.19
C LEU A 66 -2.16 7.39 1.10
N ALA A 67 -1.20 8.31 1.11
CA ALA A 67 -0.95 9.19 2.25
C ALA A 67 -2.17 10.10 2.52
N ALA A 68 -2.81 10.63 1.47
CA ALA A 68 -4.01 11.46 1.60
C ALA A 68 -5.25 10.67 2.05
N ALA A 69 -5.35 9.38 1.69
CA ALA A 69 -6.44 8.50 2.08
C ALA A 69 -6.21 7.78 3.42
N CYS A 70 -5.00 7.88 3.99
CA CYS A 70 -4.60 7.18 5.20
C CYS A 70 -5.45 7.64 6.41
N PRO A 71 -6.17 6.72 7.08
CA PRO A 71 -6.89 7.03 8.30
C PRO A 71 -5.91 7.47 9.41
N PRO A 72 -6.28 8.47 10.24
CA PRO A 72 -5.39 9.00 11.28
C PRO A 72 -4.99 7.96 12.35
N GLU A 73 -5.77 6.89 12.50
CA GLU A 73 -5.48 5.79 13.43
C GLU A 73 -4.49 4.75 12.87
N ALA A 74 -4.18 4.79 11.58
CA ALA A 74 -3.24 3.85 10.97
C ALA A 74 -1.79 4.28 11.25
N LEU A 75 -0.95 3.34 11.67
CA LEU A 75 0.48 3.58 11.81
C LEU A 75 1.18 3.69 10.45
N LYS A 76 0.80 2.81 9.52
CA LYS A 76 1.39 2.65 8.20
C LYS A 76 0.35 2.13 7.23
N VAL A 77 0.55 2.44 5.96
CA VAL A 77 -0.14 1.82 4.84
C VAL A 77 0.88 1.06 4.00
N LEU A 78 0.63 -0.21 3.74
CA LEU A 78 1.33 -1.03 2.78
C LEU A 78 0.36 -1.38 1.65
N ALA A 79 0.51 -0.75 0.49
CA ALA A 79 -0.28 -1.10 -0.68
C ALA A 79 0.37 -2.25 -1.47
N LEU A 80 -0.47 -3.13 -2.01
CA LEU A 80 -0.05 -4.21 -2.91
C LEU A 80 -0.69 -3.99 -4.28
N THR A 81 0.08 -4.15 -5.36
CA THR A 81 -0.45 -4.08 -6.72
C THR A 81 0.27 -5.10 -7.62
N GLU A 82 -0.45 -5.62 -8.62
CA GLU A 82 0.11 -6.49 -9.68
C GLU A 82 0.66 -5.69 -10.87
N GLU A 83 0.44 -4.38 -10.88
CA GLU A 83 0.87 -3.48 -11.94
C GLU A 83 2.37 -3.18 -11.82
N ASP A 84 3.05 -3.04 -12.96
CA ASP A 84 4.47 -2.71 -13.00
C ASP A 84 4.71 -1.25 -12.62
N LEU A 85 5.63 -1.03 -11.68
CA LEU A 85 5.90 0.27 -11.06
C LEU A 85 7.22 0.87 -11.53
N PHE A 86 7.27 2.20 -11.65
CA PHE A 86 8.51 2.94 -11.90
C PHE A 86 8.59 4.24 -11.10
N ILE A 87 9.82 4.73 -10.94
CA ILE A 87 10.12 6.13 -10.58
C ILE A 87 10.98 6.75 -11.69
N PRO A 88 11.05 8.08 -11.86
CA PRO A 88 11.76 8.70 -12.99
C PRO A 88 13.22 8.26 -13.18
N VAL A 89 13.89 7.85 -12.10
CA VAL A 89 15.31 7.45 -12.10
C VAL A 89 15.52 5.98 -12.49
N PHE A 90 14.52 5.12 -12.33
CA PHE A 90 14.64 3.67 -12.57
C PHE A 90 13.63 3.18 -13.61
N THR A 91 14.03 2.19 -14.41
CA THR A 91 13.16 1.55 -15.42
C THR A 91 12.01 0.77 -14.79
N TYR A 92 12.22 0.18 -13.63
CA TYR A 92 11.18 -0.44 -12.81
C TYR A 92 11.61 -0.46 -11.33
N VAL A 93 10.65 -0.65 -10.43
CA VAL A 93 10.89 -0.87 -9.00
C VAL A 93 9.93 -1.95 -8.49
N PHE A 94 10.35 -2.71 -7.47
CA PHE A 94 9.42 -3.61 -6.76
C PHE A 94 8.46 -2.86 -5.83
N GLY A 95 8.82 -1.63 -5.45
CA GLY A 95 8.03 -0.77 -4.59
C GLY A 95 8.79 0.51 -4.28
N GLU A 96 8.07 1.46 -3.69
CA GLU A 96 8.59 2.74 -3.21
C GLU A 96 8.02 2.99 -1.81
N ALA A 97 8.72 3.77 -0.99
CA ALA A 97 8.29 4.14 0.35
C ALA A 97 8.64 5.59 0.66
N GLN A 98 7.86 6.21 1.55
CA GLN A 98 8.16 7.53 2.10
C GLN A 98 9.03 7.39 3.36
N LEU A 99 10.22 7.98 3.35
CA LEU A 99 11.11 7.98 4.53
C LEU A 99 10.49 8.82 5.65
N GLY A 100 10.27 8.20 6.80
CA GLY A 100 9.64 8.87 7.94
C GLY A 100 8.13 9.13 7.77
N GLY A 101 7.49 8.52 6.76
CA GLY A 101 6.03 8.42 6.69
C GLY A 101 5.51 7.38 7.66
#